data_AF-A0A951HUH3-F1
#
_entry.id   AF-A0A951HUH3-F1
#
_cell.length_a   1.000
_cell.length_b   1.000
_cell.length_c   1.000
_cell.angle_alpha   90.00
_cell.angle_beta   90.00
_cell.angle_gamma   90.00
#
_symmetry.space_group_name_H-M   'P 1'
#
loop_
_entity.id
_entity.type
_entity.pdbx_description
1 polymer ?
#
loop_
_entity_poly.entity_id
_entity_poly.type
_entity_poly.pdbx_seq_one_letter_code
_entity_poly.pdbx_strand_id
1 'polypeptide(L)'
;MKKLASTAIVVSLLSLIGMAASVAQPMMGPGWGGGPGMMGRGGPGMMWQGRGYCGGGAGTMAAWRLERIERLVRLTPEQRPAFEKLRTAMQAASDNAGTACAAEFPRTAPERLEFMEKRMAAMLTNMSEVRTAFQSFYDTLTNEQKVRIDQSWPGRGWRYN
;
A
#
# COMPACT_ATOMS: atom_id res chain seq x y z
N MET A 1 20.51 10.72 78.18
CA MET A 1 21.67 11.63 77.97
C MET A 1 22.61 10.92 76.98
N LYS A 2 22.95 11.34 75.77
CA LYS A 2 22.92 12.58 74.99
C LYS A 2 22.69 12.19 73.51
N LYS A 3 22.15 13.11 72.70
CA LYS A 3 21.91 12.98 71.25
C LYS A 3 23.15 13.35 70.41
N LEU A 4 23.04 13.07 69.10
CA LEU A 4 23.68 13.70 67.92
C LEU A 4 25.03 13.06 67.48
N ALA A 5 25.09 12.27 66.40
CA ALA A 5 24.95 12.57 64.96
C ALA A 5 26.25 13.08 64.31
N SER A 6 26.77 12.33 63.33
CA SER A 6 27.27 12.86 62.04
C SER A 6 27.70 11.74 61.08
N THR A 7 26.86 11.59 60.04
CA THR A 7 27.07 11.18 58.64
C THR A 7 28.47 11.50 58.07
N ALA A 8 29.04 10.92 57.02
CA ALA A 8 28.68 9.99 55.94
C ALA A 8 30.02 9.40 55.43
N ILE A 9 30.10 8.26 54.75
CA ILE A 9 29.98 8.14 53.30
C ILE A 9 29.81 6.64 53.02
N VAL A 10 28.66 6.27 52.48
CA VAL A 10 28.40 4.90 52.02
C VAL A 10 28.76 4.86 50.54
N VAL A 11 29.94 4.32 50.21
CA VAL A 11 30.23 3.85 48.85
C VAL A 11 29.59 2.47 48.74
N SER A 12 28.33 2.43 48.33
CA SER A 12 27.61 1.18 48.08
C SER A 12 28.21 0.49 46.85
N LEU A 13 29.14 -0.43 47.09
CA LEU A 13 29.47 -1.53 46.19
C LEU A 13 28.22 -2.40 46.03
N LEU A 14 27.44 -2.15 44.98
CA LEU A 14 26.33 -3.02 44.58
C LEU A 14 26.89 -4.33 44.03
N SER A 15 27.06 -5.24 44.98
CA SER A 15 27.05 -6.69 44.92
C SER A 15 26.61 -7.31 43.60
N LEU A 16 27.47 -8.19 43.09
CA LEU A 16 27.19 -9.26 42.15
C LEU A 16 25.86 -9.96 42.48
N ILE A 17 24.87 -9.82 41.60
CA ILE A 17 23.73 -10.74 41.53
C ILE A 17 23.95 -11.62 40.31
N GLY A 18 23.95 -12.93 40.59
CA GLY A 18 24.39 -14.00 39.72
C GLY A 18 23.71 -14.07 38.36
N MET A 19 24.42 -14.74 37.46
CA MET A 19 23.96 -15.18 36.15
C MET A 19 22.60 -15.89 36.29
N ALA A 20 21.53 -15.23 35.86
CA ALA A 20 20.30 -15.92 35.51
C ALA A 20 20.59 -16.71 34.23
N ALA A 21 20.37 -18.03 34.29
CA ALA A 21 20.46 -18.91 33.14
C ALA A 21 19.72 -18.30 31.94
N SER A 22 20.39 -18.25 30.79
CA SER A 22 19.79 -17.94 29.50
C SER A 22 18.81 -19.05 29.11
N VAL A 23 17.62 -19.03 29.70
CA VAL A 23 16.45 -19.65 29.08
C VAL A 23 16.22 -18.86 27.79
N ALA A 24 16.55 -19.48 26.66
CA ALA A 24 16.07 -19.06 25.36
C ALA A 24 14.54 -19.05 25.43
N GLN A 25 13.95 -17.89 25.70
CA GLN A 25 12.51 -17.74 25.61
C GLN A 25 12.15 -17.90 24.13
N PRO A 26 11.28 -18.85 23.76
CA PRO A 26 10.72 -18.83 22.43
C PRO A 26 9.94 -17.52 22.31
N MET A 27 10.36 -16.68 21.38
CA MET A 27 9.65 -15.49 20.93
C MET A 27 8.40 -15.93 20.15
N MET A 28 7.43 -16.48 20.87
CA MET A 28 6.08 -16.79 20.40
C MET A 28 5.11 -16.22 21.44
N GLY A 29 4.89 -14.91 21.35
CA GLY A 29 3.66 -14.33 21.89
C GLY A 29 2.44 -14.90 21.15
N PRO A 30 1.21 -14.70 21.64
CA PRO A 30 0.00 -15.17 20.99
C PRO A 30 -0.25 -14.38 19.69
N GLY A 31 0.51 -14.74 18.66
CA GLY A 31 0.28 -14.35 17.28
C GLY A 31 -0.95 -15.10 16.77
N TRP A 32 -1.83 -14.34 16.14
CA TRP A 32 -3.01 -14.79 15.42
C TRP A 32 -2.68 -15.99 14.53
N GLY A 33 -2.93 -17.19 15.05
CA GLY A 33 -2.80 -18.45 14.32
C GLY A 33 -3.94 -18.57 13.32
N GLY A 34 -3.76 -17.99 12.14
CA GLY A 34 -4.54 -18.34 10.97
C GLY A 34 -4.28 -19.81 10.64
N GLY A 35 -5.35 -20.62 10.63
CA GLY A 35 -5.28 -22.05 10.37
C GLY A 35 -4.64 -22.42 9.02
N PRO A 36 -4.32 -23.71 8.82
CA PRO A 36 -3.67 -24.17 7.60
C PRO A 36 -4.64 -24.02 6.42
N GLY A 37 -4.45 -23.00 5.58
CA GLY A 37 -5.25 -22.87 4.34
C GLY A 37 -5.41 -21.49 3.70
N MET A 38 -5.01 -20.37 4.33
CA MET A 38 -5.19 -19.03 3.73
C MET A 38 -3.92 -18.18 3.63
N MET A 39 -2.75 -18.81 3.44
CA MET A 39 -1.67 -18.17 2.70
C MET A 39 -1.76 -18.61 1.24
N GLY A 40 -2.73 -18.05 0.52
CA GLY A 40 -2.51 -17.84 -0.90
C GLY A 40 -1.15 -17.16 -1.03
N ARG A 41 -0.28 -17.73 -1.88
CA ARG A 41 1.07 -17.27 -2.20
C ARG A 41 1.04 -15.78 -2.62
N GLY A 42 0.95 -14.89 -1.64
CA GLY A 42 0.27 -13.60 -1.82
C GLY A 42 0.10 -12.80 -0.52
N GLY A 43 1.12 -12.70 0.33
CA GLY A 43 1.07 -11.80 1.50
C GLY A 43 0.89 -10.32 1.08
N PRO A 44 0.67 -9.38 2.02
CA PRO A 44 0.48 -7.95 1.73
C PRO A 44 1.62 -7.32 0.89
N GLY A 45 2.79 -7.96 0.86
CA GLY A 45 3.91 -7.59 -0.01
C GLY A 45 3.73 -7.94 -1.49
N MET A 46 2.86 -8.88 -1.89
CA MET A 46 2.72 -9.29 -3.30
C MET A 46 1.95 -8.30 -4.17
N MET A 47 1.17 -7.38 -3.56
CA MET A 47 0.57 -6.27 -4.31
C MET A 47 1.64 -5.25 -4.78
N TRP A 48 2.78 -5.20 -4.11
CA TRP A 48 3.91 -4.30 -4.41
C TRP A 48 5.15 -5.02 -4.97
N GLN A 49 5.34 -6.31 -4.67
CA GLN A 49 6.42 -7.12 -5.22
C GLN A 49 6.06 -7.54 -6.64
N GLY A 50 6.33 -6.65 -7.59
CA GLY A 50 6.91 -6.94 -8.91
C GLY A 50 6.25 -7.94 -9.86
N ARG A 51 5.24 -8.73 -9.46
CA ARG A 51 4.59 -9.73 -10.32
C ARG A 51 3.15 -9.34 -10.64
N GLY A 52 2.44 -8.77 -9.66
CA GLY A 52 1.13 -8.18 -9.90
C GLY A 52 1.21 -6.94 -10.79
N TYR A 53 2.04 -5.96 -10.43
CA TYR A 53 2.12 -4.71 -11.19
C TYR A 53 2.92 -4.84 -12.50
N CYS A 54 4.08 -5.52 -12.49
CA CYS A 54 4.95 -5.67 -13.68
C CYS A 54 4.66 -6.87 -14.56
N GLY A 55 3.86 -7.84 -14.10
CA GLY A 55 3.50 -9.03 -14.86
C GLY A 55 2.18 -8.88 -15.62
N GLY A 56 1.85 -7.68 -16.10
CA GLY A 56 0.59 -7.36 -16.80
C GLY A 56 -0.62 -7.16 -15.88
N GLY A 57 -0.49 -7.39 -14.57
CA GLY A 57 -1.63 -7.23 -13.66
C GLY A 57 -2.11 -5.79 -13.52
N ALA A 58 -1.26 -4.76 -13.75
CA ALA A 58 -1.69 -3.37 -13.84
C ALA A 58 -2.77 -3.17 -14.92
N GLY A 59 -2.54 -3.71 -16.12
CA GLY A 59 -3.51 -3.67 -17.22
C GLY A 59 -4.78 -4.46 -16.91
N THR A 60 -4.67 -5.66 -16.32
CA THR A 60 -5.86 -6.45 -15.94
C THR A 60 -6.73 -5.72 -14.91
N MET A 61 -6.12 -5.02 -13.95
CA MET A 61 -6.84 -4.24 -12.96
C MET A 61 -7.48 -3.01 -13.59
N ALA A 62 -6.78 -2.31 -14.49
CA ALA A 62 -7.34 -1.17 -15.21
C ALA A 62 -8.57 -1.58 -16.02
N ALA A 63 -8.49 -2.67 -16.79
CA ALA A 63 -9.62 -3.20 -17.56
C ALA A 63 -10.81 -3.56 -16.66
N TRP A 64 -10.57 -4.33 -15.59
CA TRP A 64 -11.62 -4.71 -14.63
C TRP A 64 -12.30 -3.49 -14.00
N ARG A 65 -11.54 -2.44 -13.67
CA ARG A 65 -12.07 -1.20 -13.09
C ARG A 65 -12.93 -0.42 -14.08
N LEU A 66 -12.49 -0.30 -15.34
CA LEU A 66 -13.25 0.37 -16.39
C LEU A 66 -14.59 -0.33 -16.64
N GLU A 67 -14.57 -1.65 -16.81
CA GLU A 67 -15.80 -2.43 -16.99
C GLU A 67 -16.77 -2.29 -15.80
N ARG A 68 -16.23 -2.28 -14.57
CA ARG A 68 -17.05 -2.08 -13.37
C ARG A 68 -17.72 -0.70 -13.37
N ILE A 69 -17.00 0.36 -13.76
CA ILE A 69 -17.55 1.72 -13.86
C ILE A 69 -18.66 1.77 -14.92
N GLU A 70 -18.44 1.20 -16.11
CA GLU A 70 -19.45 1.16 -17.18
C GLU A 70 -20.75 0.50 -16.71
N ARG A 71 -20.65 -0.64 -16.02
CA ARG A 71 -21.82 -1.36 -15.48
C ARG A 71 -22.57 -0.58 -14.40
N LEU A 72 -21.86 0.16 -13.54
CA LEU A 72 -22.45 0.90 -12.43
C LEU A 72 -23.11 2.21 -12.88
N VAL A 73 -22.44 2.95 -13.75
CA VAL A 73 -22.86 4.30 -14.13
C VAL A 73 -23.97 4.24 -15.19
N ARG A 74 -23.95 3.22 -16.07
CA ARG A 74 -24.80 3.13 -17.27
C ARG A 74 -24.70 4.42 -18.09
N LEU A 75 -23.57 4.55 -18.80
CA LEU A 75 -23.20 5.77 -19.53
C LEU A 75 -24.23 6.18 -20.58
N THR A 76 -24.52 7.48 -20.66
CA THR A 76 -25.25 8.08 -21.78
C THR A 76 -24.31 8.34 -22.97
N PRO A 77 -24.84 8.53 -24.20
CA PRO A 77 -24.01 8.87 -25.36
C PRO A 77 -23.11 10.10 -25.14
N GLU A 78 -23.59 11.09 -24.41
CA GLU A 78 -22.89 12.35 -24.14
C GLU A 78 -21.71 12.16 -23.17
N GLN A 79 -21.75 11.11 -22.33
CA GLN A 79 -20.71 10.80 -21.34
C GLN A 79 -19.60 9.90 -21.90
N ARG A 80 -19.87 9.17 -22.99
CA ARG A 80 -18.90 8.25 -23.62
C ARG A 80 -17.57 8.93 -23.96
N PRO A 81 -17.51 10.13 -24.57
CA PRO A 81 -16.23 10.75 -24.91
C PRO A 81 -15.34 11.01 -23.68
N ALA A 82 -15.92 11.40 -22.55
CA ALA A 82 -15.16 11.61 -21.31
C ALA A 82 -14.70 10.28 -20.70
N PHE A 83 -15.52 9.23 -20.80
CA PHE A 83 -15.14 7.90 -20.37
C PHE A 83 -14.02 7.28 -21.22
N GLU A 84 -14.01 7.51 -22.54
CA GLU A 84 -12.91 7.06 -23.40
C GLU A 84 -11.58 7.75 -23.04
N LYS A 85 -11.59 9.03 -22.66
CA LYS A 85 -10.39 9.71 -22.15
C LYS A 85 -9.86 9.06 -20.87
N LEU A 86 -10.76 8.66 -19.95
CA LEU A 86 -10.39 7.91 -18.76
C LEU A 86 -9.79 6.54 -19.14
N ARG A 87 -10.40 5.82 -20.09
CA ARG A 87 -9.86 4.54 -20.60
C ARG A 87 -8.45 4.71 -21.14
N THR A 88 -8.22 5.70 -22.01
CA THR A 88 -6.89 5.99 -22.57
C THR A 88 -5.87 6.31 -21.48
N ALA A 89 -6.22 7.14 -20.49
CA ALA A 89 -5.32 7.46 -19.38
C ALA A 89 -4.97 6.23 -18.53
N MET A 90 -5.93 5.35 -18.26
CA MET A 90 -5.71 4.11 -17.50
C MET A 90 -4.88 3.09 -18.28
N GLN A 91 -5.02 3.04 -19.61
CA GLN A 91 -4.19 2.22 -20.49
C GLN A 91 -2.75 2.73 -20.51
N ALA A 92 -2.56 4.03 -20.77
CA ALA A 92 -1.24 4.66 -20.74
C ALA A 92 -0.53 4.47 -19.38
N ALA A 93 -1.27 4.63 -18.28
CA ALA A 93 -0.75 4.36 -16.93
C ALA A 93 -0.32 2.90 -16.74
N SER A 94 -1.04 1.95 -17.32
CA SER A 94 -0.72 0.51 -17.26
C SER A 94 0.47 0.14 -18.12
N ASP A 95 0.64 0.80 -19.27
CA ASP A 95 1.80 0.58 -20.15
C ASP A 95 3.07 1.18 -19.52
N ASN A 96 2.98 2.42 -19.02
CA ASN A 96 4.06 3.10 -18.31
C ASN A 96 4.40 2.40 -16.98
N ALA A 97 3.43 1.75 -16.35
CA ALA A 97 3.68 0.89 -15.19
C ALA A 97 4.64 -0.27 -15.52
N GLY A 98 4.49 -0.85 -16.71
CA GLY A 98 5.37 -1.91 -17.22
C GLY A 98 6.77 -1.42 -17.54
N THR A 99 6.94 -0.19 -18.04
CA THR A 99 8.27 0.38 -18.32
C THR A 99 9.04 0.71 -17.05
N ALA A 100 8.35 1.02 -15.95
CA ALA A 100 8.94 1.21 -14.62
C ALA A 100 9.36 -0.11 -13.93
N CYS A 101 9.32 -1.23 -14.64
CA CYS A 101 9.74 -2.53 -14.15
C CYS A 101 11.17 -2.84 -14.61
N ALA A 102 11.99 -3.35 -13.69
CA ALA A 102 13.38 -3.66 -13.97
C ALA A 102 13.47 -4.80 -15.00
N ALA A 103 14.14 -4.54 -16.13
CA ALA A 103 14.56 -5.59 -17.05
C ALA A 103 15.69 -6.45 -16.43
N GLU A 104 16.59 -5.82 -15.68
CA GLU A 104 17.60 -6.46 -14.84
C GLU A 104 17.53 -5.87 -13.42
N PHE A 105 17.50 -6.74 -12.41
CA PHE A 105 17.41 -6.29 -11.01
C PHE A 105 18.73 -5.68 -10.53
N PRO A 106 18.71 -4.54 -9.82
CA PRO A 106 19.94 -3.92 -9.32
C PRO A 106 20.69 -4.80 -8.31
N ARG A 107 22.02 -4.85 -8.44
CA ARG A 107 22.87 -5.82 -7.72
C ARG A 107 23.24 -5.31 -6.32
N THR A 108 23.44 -4.01 -6.16
CA THR A 108 23.82 -3.42 -4.88
C THR A 108 22.62 -2.83 -4.14
N ALA A 109 22.74 -2.62 -2.83
CA ALA A 109 21.68 -2.02 -2.03
C ALA A 109 21.34 -0.56 -2.44
N PRO A 110 22.31 0.34 -2.69
CA PRO A 110 22.01 1.69 -3.15
C PRO A 110 21.28 1.74 -4.49
N GLU A 111 21.69 0.93 -5.47
CA GLU A 111 21.03 0.90 -6.78
C GLU A 111 19.58 0.38 -6.68
N ARG A 112 19.28 -0.53 -5.75
CA ARG A 112 17.90 -0.97 -5.49
C ARG A 112 17.02 0.16 -4.97
N LEU A 113 17.56 1.04 -4.12
CA LEU A 113 16.82 2.20 -3.60
C LEU A 113 16.55 3.22 -4.70
N GLU A 114 17.55 3.56 -5.50
CA GLU A 114 17.39 4.47 -6.64
C GLU A 114 16.36 3.94 -7.65
N PHE A 115 16.36 2.63 -7.90
CA PHE A 115 15.35 2.00 -8.75
C PHE A 115 13.94 2.11 -8.15
N MET A 116 13.77 1.88 -6.84
CA MET A 116 12.49 2.05 -6.17
C MET A 116 11.99 3.50 -6.19
N GLU A 117 12.89 4.47 -6.02
CA GLU A 117 12.58 5.89 -6.12
C GLU A 117 12.02 6.25 -7.50
N LYS A 118 12.73 5.87 -8.58
CA LYS A 118 12.28 6.09 -9.96
C LYS A 118 10.92 5.43 -10.24
N ARG A 119 10.74 4.21 -9.73
CA ARG A 119 9.46 3.48 -9.85
C ARG A 119 8.32 4.22 -9.17
N MET A 120 8.51 4.71 -7.95
CA MET A 120 7.48 5.47 -7.23
C MET A 120 7.16 6.80 -7.92
N ALA A 121 8.18 7.51 -8.43
CA ALA A 121 7.98 8.74 -9.18
C ALA A 121 7.13 8.51 -10.44
N ALA A 122 7.42 7.45 -11.22
CA ALA A 122 6.62 7.09 -12.39
C ALA A 122 5.17 6.72 -12.02
N MET A 123 4.98 5.96 -10.94
CA MET A 123 3.64 5.62 -10.44
C MET A 123 2.85 6.86 -10.03
N LEU A 124 3.50 7.83 -9.39
CA LEU A 124 2.86 9.09 -8.99
C LEU A 124 2.39 9.90 -10.20
N THR A 125 3.24 10.02 -11.22
CA THR A 125 2.89 10.70 -12.48
C THR A 125 1.67 10.04 -13.13
N ASN A 126 1.71 8.72 -13.32
CA ASN A 126 0.60 7.96 -13.91
C ASN A 126 -0.71 8.13 -13.12
N MET A 127 -0.64 8.08 -11.79
CA MET A 127 -1.82 8.26 -10.94
C MET A 127 -2.39 9.69 -11.03
N SER A 128 -1.55 10.70 -11.18
CA SER A 128 -1.99 12.09 -11.38
C SER A 128 -2.78 12.25 -12.68
N GLU A 129 -2.33 11.62 -13.76
CA GLU A 129 -3.01 11.62 -15.06
C GLU A 129 -4.37 10.91 -14.98
N VAL A 130 -4.41 9.71 -14.39
CA VAL A 130 -5.66 8.96 -14.20
C VAL A 130 -6.63 9.74 -13.33
N ARG A 131 -6.17 10.38 -12.24
CA ARG A 131 -7.00 11.23 -11.39
C ARG A 131 -7.62 12.38 -12.19
N THR A 132 -6.83 13.04 -13.02
CA THR A 132 -7.28 14.17 -13.82
C THR A 132 -8.35 13.74 -14.83
N ALA A 133 -8.10 12.65 -15.58
CA ALA A 133 -9.08 12.10 -16.52
C ALA A 133 -10.35 11.61 -15.82
N PHE A 134 -10.21 10.99 -14.64
CA PHE A 134 -11.34 10.54 -13.82
C PHE A 134 -12.19 11.72 -13.34
N GLN A 135 -11.57 12.82 -12.89
CA GLN A 135 -12.31 14.02 -12.49
C GLN A 135 -13.14 14.58 -13.66
N SER A 136 -12.52 14.74 -14.83
CA SER A 136 -13.23 15.20 -16.03
C SER A 136 -14.39 14.28 -16.41
N PHE A 137 -14.24 12.96 -16.28
CA PHE A 137 -15.34 12.01 -16.45
C PHE A 137 -16.42 12.17 -15.38
N TYR A 138 -16.03 12.24 -14.11
CA TYR A 138 -16.92 12.38 -12.96
C TYR A 138 -17.78 13.64 -13.05
N ASP A 139 -17.23 14.74 -13.57
CA ASP A 139 -17.94 16.01 -13.74
C ASP A 139 -19.08 15.92 -14.77
N THR A 140 -19.04 14.94 -15.69
CA THR A 140 -20.13 14.68 -16.65
C THR A 140 -21.30 13.88 -16.06
N LEU A 141 -21.13 13.31 -14.87
CA LEU A 141 -22.09 12.41 -14.27
C LEU A 141 -23.24 13.13 -13.57
N THR A 142 -24.43 12.55 -13.64
CA THR A 142 -25.56 12.98 -12.81
C THR A 142 -25.30 12.66 -11.34
N ASN A 143 -26.05 13.29 -10.43
CA ASN A 143 -25.92 13.04 -9.00
C ASN A 143 -26.17 11.55 -8.66
N GLU A 144 -27.14 10.91 -9.30
CA GLU A 144 -27.44 9.49 -9.09
C GLU A 144 -26.31 8.58 -9.57
N GLN A 145 -25.64 8.95 -10.67
CA GLN A 145 -24.47 8.25 -11.19
C GLN A 145 -23.26 8.40 -10.25
N LYS A 146 -23.04 9.61 -9.73
CA LYS A 146 -22.00 9.91 -8.74
C LYS A 146 -22.17 9.06 -7.47
N VAL A 147 -23.40 8.99 -6.94
CA VAL A 147 -23.69 8.12 -5.79
C VAL A 147 -23.33 6.65 -6.05
N ARG A 148 -23.65 6.12 -7.24
CA ARG A 148 -23.32 4.72 -7.60
C ARG A 148 -21.82 4.46 -7.69
N ILE A 149 -21.06 5.40 -8.28
CA ILE A 149 -19.61 5.23 -8.42
C ILE A 149 -18.88 5.42 -7.08
N ASP A 150 -19.33 6.34 -6.22
CA ASP A 150 -18.73 6.63 -4.91
C ASP A 150 -18.88 5.44 -3.95
N GLN A 151 -20.02 4.75 -4.00
CA GLN A 151 -20.27 3.54 -3.21
C GLN A 151 -19.49 2.31 -3.70
N SER A 152 -18.87 2.38 -4.88
CA SER A 152 -18.32 1.20 -5.55
C SER A 152 -16.89 0.83 -5.17
N TRP A 153 -16.18 1.71 -4.46
CA TRP A 153 -14.81 1.47 -4.04
C TRP A 153 -14.72 0.41 -2.93
N PRO A 154 -13.85 -0.59 -3.07
CA PRO A 154 -13.70 -1.64 -2.06
C PRO A 154 -12.95 -1.07 -0.85
N GLY A 155 -13.71 -0.61 0.14
CA GLY A 155 -13.16 -0.16 1.39
C GLY A 155 -14.20 0.49 2.28
N ARG A 156 -14.74 -0.27 3.23
CA ARG A 156 -15.35 0.31 4.44
C ARG A 156 -14.35 1.12 5.29
N GLY A 157 -13.08 1.25 4.87
CA GLY A 157 -12.01 1.97 5.56
C GLY A 157 -11.88 3.47 5.21
N TRP A 158 -12.43 3.93 4.08
CA TRP A 158 -12.45 5.37 3.72
C TRP A 158 -13.75 6.06 4.18
N ARG A 159 -14.58 5.38 4.98
CA ARG A 159 -15.86 5.89 5.53
C ARG A 159 -15.71 6.58 6.88
N TYR A 160 -14.49 6.83 7.34
CA TYR A 160 -14.22 7.74 8.45
C TYR A 160 -13.57 8.98 7.87
N ASN A 161 -14.39 10.03 7.82
CA ASN A 161 -14.14 11.45 8.09
C ASN A 161 -15.50 12.14 7.99
#